data_AF-A0A2A2HYH2-F1
#
_entry.id   AF-A0A2A2HYH2-F1
#
_cell.length_a   1.000
_cell.length_b   1.000
_cell.length_c   1.000
_cell.angle_alpha   90.00
_cell.angle_beta   90.00
_cell.angle_gamma   90.00
#
_symmetry.space_group_name_H-M   'P 1'
#
loop_
_entity.id
_entity.type
_entity.pdbx_description
1 polymer ?
#
loop_
_entity_poly.entity_id
_entity_poly.type
_entity_poly.pdbx_seq_one_letter_code
_entity_poly.pdbx_strand_id
1 'polypeptide(L)'
;MVEDEQLYNQVREVVSAIPMKIGFENIDGISEYVTKRVLVGYAIVRYIVKEKELDNREYTKTFVKSNPVYQDGSGSNTYGVDTNIENEETVIGVVQPTRPTYGIFGLMPLDDLSLEQLASLSFSHFGEDMFLGFEYEGTEHPEWISMLREKWIEIIYEHEKERELWGEVKG
;
A
#
# COMPACT_ATOMS: atom_id res chain seq x y z
N MET A 1 -25.11 -19.60 -3.44
CA MET A 1 -25.78 -18.31 -3.12
C MET A 1 -25.95 -18.09 -1.62
N VAL A 2 -26.47 -19.05 -0.83
CA VAL A 2 -26.57 -18.85 0.65
C VAL A 2 -25.21 -19.01 1.35
N GLU A 3 -24.33 -19.89 0.84
CA GLU A 3 -22.98 -20.11 1.37
C GLU A 3 -22.03 -18.91 1.11
N ASP A 4 -22.05 -18.34 -0.10
CA ASP A 4 -21.24 -17.15 -0.44
C ASP A 4 -21.56 -15.94 0.47
N GLU A 5 -22.84 -15.74 0.78
CA GLU A 5 -23.30 -14.63 1.65
C GLU A 5 -22.95 -14.89 3.13
N GLN A 6 -22.95 -16.15 3.57
CA GLN A 6 -22.52 -16.53 4.92
C GLN A 6 -21.00 -16.32 5.11
N LEU A 7 -20.20 -16.77 4.16
CA LEU A 7 -18.74 -16.61 4.19
C LEU A 7 -18.35 -15.13 4.19
N TYR A 8 -18.92 -14.33 3.29
CA TYR A 8 -18.66 -12.89 3.23
C TYR A 8 -18.99 -12.18 4.54
N ASN A 9 -20.14 -12.52 5.16
CA ASN A 9 -20.54 -11.94 6.44
C ASN A 9 -19.59 -12.35 7.58
N GLN A 10 -19.11 -13.59 7.60
CA GLN A 10 -18.14 -14.05 8.58
C GLN A 10 -16.80 -13.31 8.44
N VAL A 11 -16.27 -13.20 7.21
CA VAL A 11 -15.05 -12.43 6.93
C VAL A 11 -15.22 -10.99 7.38
N ARG A 12 -16.33 -10.35 7.00
CA ARG A 12 -16.65 -8.98 7.37
C ARG A 12 -16.70 -8.79 8.89
N GLU A 13 -17.33 -9.70 9.63
CA GLU A 13 -17.43 -9.62 11.09
C GLU A 13 -16.05 -9.67 11.74
N VAL A 14 -15.22 -10.64 11.34
CA VAL A 14 -13.86 -10.81 11.87
C VAL A 14 -12.99 -9.58 11.56
N VAL A 15 -12.93 -9.15 10.30
CA VAL A 15 -12.15 -7.96 9.90
C VAL A 15 -12.65 -6.71 10.65
N SER A 16 -13.97 -6.59 10.84
CA SER A 16 -14.55 -5.45 11.55
C SER A 16 -14.21 -5.41 13.04
N ALA A 17 -13.91 -6.57 13.64
CA ALA A 17 -13.52 -6.67 15.04
C ALA A 17 -12.04 -6.31 15.29
N ILE A 18 -11.21 -6.28 14.25
CA ILE A 18 -9.77 -6.00 14.38
C ILE A 18 -9.53 -4.54 14.78
N PRO A 19 -8.91 -4.25 15.93
CA PRO A 19 -8.65 -2.88 16.35
C PRO A 19 -7.55 -2.27 15.47
N MET A 20 -7.96 -1.44 14.51
CA MET A 20 -7.05 -0.69 13.64
C MET A 20 -6.83 0.72 14.18
N LYS A 21 -5.61 1.21 13.98
CA LYS A 21 -5.22 2.58 14.34
C LYS A 21 -4.46 3.22 13.18
N ILE A 22 -4.53 4.54 13.17
CA ILE A 22 -3.84 5.43 12.25
C ILE A 22 -2.76 6.15 13.05
N GLY A 23 -1.53 6.17 12.54
CA GLY A 23 -0.46 6.94 13.14
C GLY A 23 0.54 7.45 12.11
N PHE A 24 1.62 8.06 12.59
CA PHE A 24 2.68 8.57 11.74
C PHE A 24 3.84 7.58 11.68
N GLU A 25 4.49 7.52 10.53
CA GLU A 25 5.70 6.73 10.35
C GLU A 25 6.75 7.10 11.40
N ASN A 26 7.39 6.09 11.98
CA ASN A 26 8.51 6.23 12.93
C ASN A 26 8.21 6.97 14.25
N ILE A 27 6.96 6.93 14.73
CA ILE A 27 6.70 7.09 16.17
C ILE A 27 7.02 5.74 16.83
N ASP A 28 8.18 5.66 17.49
CA ASP A 28 8.70 4.44 18.13
C ASP A 28 7.62 3.68 18.93
N GLY A 29 7.53 2.37 18.69
CA GLY A 29 6.70 1.44 19.48
C GLY A 29 5.27 1.27 19.00
N ILE A 30 4.90 1.79 17.83
CA ILE A 30 3.53 1.79 17.34
C ILE A 30 3.49 1.17 15.93
N SER A 31 3.20 -0.13 15.83
CA SER A 31 2.81 -0.74 14.55
C SER A 31 1.41 -0.27 14.18
N GLU A 32 1.30 0.58 13.17
CA GLU A 32 0.03 1.13 12.67
C GLU A 32 -0.47 0.33 11.47
N TYR A 33 -1.79 0.19 11.36
CA TYR A 33 -2.41 -0.41 10.17
C TYR A 33 -2.56 0.62 9.07
N VAL A 34 -2.67 1.89 9.42
CA VAL A 34 -2.64 3.01 8.49
C VAL A 34 -1.54 3.98 8.91
N THR A 35 -0.57 4.18 8.03
CA THR A 35 0.62 5.00 8.28
C THR A 35 0.55 6.29 7.48
N LYS A 36 0.74 7.42 8.16
CA LYS A 36 0.90 8.75 7.55
C LYS A 36 2.37 9.07 7.39
N ARG A 37 2.78 9.39 6.16
CA ARG A 37 4.15 9.83 5.82
C ARG A 37 4.12 11.27 5.36
N VAL A 38 5.00 12.12 5.89
CA VAL A 38 5.05 13.54 5.51
C VAL A 38 5.59 13.66 4.09
N LEU A 39 4.80 14.23 3.19
CA LEU A 39 5.26 14.51 1.83
C LEU A 39 6.08 15.80 1.82
N VAL A 40 7.34 15.72 1.41
CA VAL A 40 8.27 16.87 1.35
C VAL A 40 8.48 17.39 -0.07
N GLY A 41 8.05 16.65 -1.08
CA GLY A 41 8.13 17.07 -2.47
C GLY A 41 7.84 15.96 -3.46
N TYR A 42 8.06 16.29 -4.73
CA TYR A 42 7.97 15.37 -5.84
C TYR A 42 9.27 15.45 -6.64
N ALA A 43 9.97 14.33 -6.77
CA ALA A 43 11.11 14.19 -7.64
C ALA A 43 10.61 14.01 -9.08
N ILE A 44 11.02 14.91 -9.98
CA ILE A 44 10.80 14.75 -11.41
C ILE A 44 11.92 13.86 -11.93
N VAL A 45 11.53 12.68 -12.40
CA VAL A 45 12.44 11.59 -12.74
C VAL A 45 12.35 11.31 -14.23
N ARG A 46 13.49 11.30 -14.90
CA ARG A 46 13.63 10.89 -16.28
C ARG A 46 14.14 9.46 -16.36
N TYR A 47 13.49 8.62 -17.15
CA TYR A 47 13.93 7.26 -17.42
C TYR A 47 13.91 6.96 -18.92
N ILE A 48 14.72 6.00 -19.34
CA ILE A 48 14.92 5.65 -20.74
C ILE A 48 14.50 4.20 -20.95
N VAL A 49 13.54 3.97 -21.85
CA VAL A 49 13.15 2.63 -22.26
C VAL A 49 13.75 2.35 -23.63
N LYS A 50 14.45 1.22 -23.73
CA LYS A 50 14.92 0.67 -25.00
C LYS A 50 13.96 -0.42 -25.43
N GLU A 51 13.23 -0.18 -26.51
CA GLU A 51 12.35 -1.18 -27.10
C GLU A 51 12.98 -1.72 -28.39
N LYS A 52 12.78 -3.01 -28.63
CA LYS A 52 13.23 -3.70 -29.82
C LYS A 52 11.99 -4.25 -30.54
N GLU A 53 11.73 -3.74 -31.74
CA GLU A 53 10.65 -4.26 -32.58
C GLU A 53 11.01 -5.62 -33.21
N LEU A 54 10.00 -6.32 -33.70
CA LEU A 54 10.11 -7.58 -34.45
C LEU A 54 11.13 -7.51 -35.60
N ASP A 55 11.36 -6.30 -36.12
CA ASP A 55 12.26 -6.00 -37.24
C ASP A 55 13.73 -5.77 -36.81
N ASN A 56 14.08 -6.09 -35.55
CA ASN A 56 15.40 -5.82 -34.95
C ASN A 56 15.82 -4.35 -34.88
N ARG A 57 14.90 -3.42 -35.12
CA ARG A 57 15.13 -1.98 -34.88
C ARG A 57 15.02 -1.69 -33.40
N GLU A 58 16.08 -1.11 -32.84
CA GLU A 58 16.09 -0.60 -31.47
C GLU A 58 15.83 0.90 -31.49
N TYR A 59 14.89 1.36 -30.66
CA TYR A 59 14.70 2.78 -30.44
C TYR A 59 14.70 3.10 -28.95
N THR A 60 15.15 4.32 -28.64
CA THR A 60 15.28 4.85 -27.29
C THR A 60 14.16 5.84 -27.05
N LYS A 61 13.24 5.54 -26.13
CA LYS A 61 12.21 6.48 -25.67
C LYS A 61 12.64 7.08 -24.33
N THR A 62 12.49 8.39 -24.20
CA THR A 62 12.70 9.10 -22.92
C THR A 62 11.35 9.44 -22.34
N PHE A 63 11.15 9.07 -21.08
CA PHE A 63 9.95 9.35 -20.32
C PHE A 63 10.27 10.19 -19.09
N VAL A 64 9.27 10.90 -18.58
CA VAL A 64 9.36 11.66 -17.35
C VAL A 64 8.18 11.30 -16.47
N LYS A 65 8.45 10.98 -15.21
CA LYS A 65 7.44 10.76 -14.16
C LYS A 65 7.74 11.63 -12.94
N SER A 66 6.77 11.71 -12.04
CA SER A 66 6.87 12.46 -10.80
C SER A 66 6.70 11.49 -9.64
N ASN A 67 7.76 11.26 -8.86
CA ASN A 67 7.73 10.35 -7.72
C ASN A 67 7.55 11.17 -6.44
N PRO A 68 6.61 10.82 -5.55
CA PRO A 68 6.50 11.47 -4.25
C PRO A 68 7.77 11.21 -3.42
N VAL A 69 8.18 12.21 -2.66
CA VAL A 69 9.32 12.15 -1.75
C VAL A 69 8.78 12.33 -0.34
N TYR A 70 9.00 11.33 0.50
CA TYR A 70 8.55 11.36 1.89
C TYR A 70 9.72 11.66 2.81
N GLN A 71 9.43 12.33 3.92
CA GLN A 71 10.38 12.51 5.00
C GLN A 71 10.69 11.16 5.62
N ASP A 72 11.97 10.77 5.64
CA ASP A 72 12.40 9.60 6.42
C ASP A 72 12.40 9.98 7.90
N GLY A 73 11.62 9.22 8.68
CA GLY A 73 11.54 9.37 10.13
C GLY A 73 12.48 8.42 10.89
N SER A 74 13.30 7.62 10.21
CA SER A 74 14.23 6.71 10.87
C SER A 74 15.17 7.53 11.75
N GLY A 75 15.09 7.32 13.07
CA GLY A 75 15.65 8.16 14.15
C GLY A 75 17.18 8.36 14.18
N SER A 76 17.88 8.16 13.06
CA SER A 76 19.16 8.82 12.83
C SER A 76 18.92 10.33 12.80
N ASN A 77 19.74 11.12 13.49
CA ASN A 77 19.64 12.60 13.56
C ASN A 77 19.91 13.32 12.21
N THR A 78 19.58 12.67 11.10
CA THR A 78 19.66 13.12 9.73
C THR A 78 18.24 13.01 9.17
N TYR A 79 17.60 14.16 8.89
CA TYR A 79 16.36 14.20 8.12
C TYR A 79 16.65 13.61 6.73
N GLY A 80 16.42 12.31 6.58
CA GLY A 80 16.51 11.62 5.30
C GLY A 80 15.29 11.89 4.45
N VAL A 81 15.38 11.58 3.17
CA VAL A 81 14.23 11.55 2.26
C VAL A 81 14.21 10.20 1.58
N ASP A 82 13.05 9.53 1.63
CA ASP A 82 12.83 8.34 0.83
C ASP A 82 12.38 8.77 -0.57
N THR A 83 13.28 8.58 -1.52
CA THR A 83 13.05 8.83 -2.93
C THR A 83 13.12 7.49 -3.63
N ASN A 84 11.98 6.82 -3.80
CA ASN A 84 11.85 5.59 -4.60
C ASN A 84 12.30 5.85 -6.05
N ILE A 85 13.62 5.84 -6.29
CA ILE A 85 14.27 6.15 -7.57
C ILE A 85 15.14 4.94 -7.90
N GLU A 86 14.90 4.35 -9.07
CA GLU A 86 15.65 3.19 -9.52
C GLU A 86 17.03 3.58 -10.07
N ASN A 87 17.98 2.64 -10.12
CA ASN A 87 19.36 2.91 -10.55
C ASN A 87 19.48 3.46 -11.99
N GLU A 88 18.49 3.19 -12.85
CA GLU A 88 18.48 3.64 -14.24
C GLU A 88 17.78 5.00 -14.43
N GLU A 89 17.30 5.58 -13.34
CA GLU A 89 16.53 6.80 -13.31
C GLU A 89 17.40 8.03 -13.00
N THR A 90 17.10 9.16 -13.63
CA THR A 90 17.80 10.42 -13.39
C THR A 90 16.82 11.45 -12.83
N VAL A 91 17.08 11.97 -11.63
CA VAL A 91 16.36 13.14 -11.11
C VAL A 91 16.74 14.37 -11.94
N ILE A 92 15.73 15.00 -12.53
CA ILE A 92 15.89 16.22 -13.33
C ILE A 92 15.28 17.45 -12.66
N GLY A 93 14.61 17.29 -11.52
CA GLY A 93 14.11 18.38 -10.70
C GLY A 93 13.38 17.89 -9.46
N VAL A 94 13.09 18.80 -8.54
CA VAL A 94 12.23 18.56 -7.36
C VAL A 94 11.21 19.69 -7.27
N VAL A 95 9.94 19.33 -7.09
CA VAL A 95 8.84 20.28 -6.91
C VAL A 95 8.33 20.18 -5.48
N GLN A 96 8.14 21.32 -4.82
CA GLN A 96 7.60 21.33 -3.46
C GLN A 96 6.08 21.04 -3.45
N PRO A 97 5.57 20.41 -2.38
CA PRO A 97 4.14 20.26 -2.23
C PRO A 97 3.51 21.63 -1.96
N THR A 98 2.31 21.87 -2.49
CA THR A 98 1.65 23.18 -2.42
C THR A 98 1.13 23.52 -1.02
N ARG A 99 0.99 22.52 -0.15
CA ARG A 99 0.51 22.62 1.24
C ARG A 99 0.98 21.41 2.05
N PRO A 100 0.94 21.44 3.40
CA PRO A 100 1.19 20.26 4.22
C PRO A 100 0.33 19.08 3.75
N THR A 101 1.01 18.02 3.31
CA THR A 101 0.41 16.86 2.67
C THR A 101 1.03 15.60 3.27
N TYR A 102 0.21 14.59 3.49
CA TYR A 102 0.64 13.28 3.95
C TYR A 102 0.30 12.23 2.91
N GLY A 103 1.25 11.35 2.60
CA GLY A 103 0.94 10.08 1.96
C GLY A 103 0.33 9.14 2.99
N ILE A 104 -0.79 8.52 2.64
CA ILE A 104 -1.50 7.57 3.50
C ILE A 104 -1.26 6.18 2.94
N PHE A 105 -0.80 5.29 3.80
CA PHE A 105 -0.45 3.92 3.46
C PHE A 105 -1.18 2.96 4.38
N GLY A 106 -1.61 1.81 3.87
CA GLY A 106 -2.29 0.77 4.61
C GLY A 106 -1.49 -0.51 4.61
N LEU A 107 -1.31 -1.11 5.78
CA LEU A 107 -0.66 -2.40 5.93
C LEU A 107 -1.57 -3.49 5.34
N MET A 108 -1.08 -4.21 4.33
CA MET A 108 -1.88 -5.21 3.62
C MET A 108 -1.60 -6.62 4.14
N PRO A 109 -2.63 -7.49 4.29
CA PRO A 109 -2.40 -8.90 4.51
C PRO A 109 -1.69 -9.50 3.30
N LEU A 110 -0.94 -10.59 3.52
CA LEU A 110 -0.36 -11.37 2.43
C LEU A 110 -1.44 -12.03 1.58
N ASP A 111 -1.14 -12.23 0.29
CA ASP A 111 -2.04 -12.80 -0.74
C ASP A 111 -2.43 -14.27 -0.51
N ASP A 112 -1.95 -14.93 0.54
CA ASP A 112 -2.30 -16.32 0.85
C ASP A 112 -2.82 -16.49 2.29
N LEU A 113 -3.16 -15.38 2.95
CA LEU A 113 -3.53 -15.36 4.35
C LEU A 113 -4.92 -15.95 4.59
N SER A 114 -5.07 -16.81 5.60
CA SER A 114 -6.38 -17.29 6.05
C SER A 114 -7.04 -16.36 7.06
N LEU A 115 -8.36 -16.46 7.18
CA LEU A 115 -9.14 -15.74 8.16
C LEU A 115 -8.66 -16.03 9.60
N GLU A 116 -8.26 -17.27 9.87
CA GLU A 116 -7.69 -17.68 11.16
C GLU A 116 -6.33 -17.01 11.42
N GLN A 117 -5.47 -16.96 10.39
CA GLN A 117 -4.17 -16.30 10.49
C GLN A 117 -4.31 -14.79 10.63
N LEU A 118 -5.29 -14.19 9.95
CA LEU A 118 -5.63 -12.78 10.11
C LEU A 118 -6.09 -12.48 11.54
N ALA A 119 -6.97 -13.32 12.10
CA ALA A 119 -7.48 -13.18 13.46
C ALA A 119 -6.39 -13.32 14.55
N SER A 120 -5.26 -13.95 14.23
CA SER A 120 -4.11 -14.03 15.14
C SER A 120 -3.39 -12.69 15.36
N LEU A 121 -3.63 -11.70 14.48
CA LEU A 121 -3.01 -10.37 14.50
C LEU A 121 -1.47 -10.38 14.52
N SER A 122 -0.84 -11.47 14.06
CA SER A 122 0.61 -11.52 13.94
C SER A 122 1.09 -10.63 12.79
N PHE A 123 1.95 -9.65 13.07
CA PHE A 123 2.53 -8.77 12.05
C PHE A 123 3.34 -9.52 10.98
N SER A 124 3.77 -10.76 11.25
CA SER A 124 4.43 -11.64 10.27
C SER A 124 3.54 -12.03 9.08
N HIS A 125 2.23 -11.79 9.18
CA HIS A 125 1.23 -12.12 8.16
C HIS A 125 0.90 -10.95 7.22
N PHE A 126 1.63 -9.84 7.35
CA PHE A 126 1.39 -8.63 6.59
C PHE A 126 2.59 -8.32 5.71
N GLY A 127 2.31 -7.86 4.49
CA GLY A 127 3.30 -7.50 3.49
C GLY A 127 3.71 -6.04 3.58
N GLU A 128 4.06 -5.48 2.43
CA GLU A 128 4.39 -4.06 2.32
C GLU A 128 3.15 -3.17 2.42
N ASP A 129 3.38 -1.94 2.86
CA ASP A 129 2.41 -0.87 2.91
C ASP A 129 1.90 -0.52 1.49
N MET A 130 0.58 -0.55 1.30
CA MET A 130 -0.07 -0.10 0.06
C MET A 130 -0.46 1.36 0.15
N PHE A 131 -0.17 2.14 -0.89
CA PHE A 131 -0.60 3.53 -0.97
C PHE A 131 -2.14 3.62 -1.10
N LEU A 132 -2.78 4.29 -0.13
CA LEU A 132 -4.22 4.51 -0.09
C LEU A 132 -4.63 5.86 -0.69
N GLY A 133 -3.77 6.88 -0.56
CA GLY A 133 -4.05 8.21 -1.08
C GLY A 133 -3.28 9.31 -0.39
N PHE A 134 -3.71 10.55 -0.61
CA PHE A 134 -3.15 11.74 0.03
C PHE A 134 -4.13 12.36 1.01
N GLU A 135 -3.58 12.83 2.13
CA GLU A 135 -4.28 13.66 3.09
C GLU A 135 -3.72 15.09 3.05
N TYR A 136 -4.61 16.06 3.01
CA TYR A 136 -4.29 17.49 2.91
C TYR A 136 -4.89 18.25 4.07
N GLU A 137 -4.12 19.18 4.63
CA GLU A 137 -4.65 20.07 5.67
C GLU A 137 -5.90 20.83 5.19
N GLY A 138 -6.90 20.94 6.06
CA GLY A 138 -8.13 21.70 5.81
C GLY A 138 -9.11 21.08 4.81
N THR A 139 -8.92 19.83 4.40
CA THR A 139 -9.84 19.10 3.51
C THR A 139 -10.49 17.95 4.26
N GLU A 140 -11.72 17.58 3.90
CA GLU A 140 -12.35 16.34 4.39
C GLU A 140 -11.71 15.13 3.72
N HIS A 141 -11.47 14.07 4.49
CA HIS A 141 -10.79 12.86 4.02
C HIS A 141 -11.67 11.64 4.19
N PRO A 142 -11.47 10.60 3.36
CA PRO A 142 -12.10 9.31 3.57
C PRO A 142 -11.77 8.73 4.95
N GLU A 143 -12.64 7.86 5.45
CA GLU A 143 -12.34 7.06 6.64
C GLU A 143 -11.36 5.95 6.23
N TRP A 144 -10.06 6.22 6.40
CA TRP A 144 -8.98 5.36 5.90
C TRP A 144 -9.03 3.93 6.47
N ILE A 145 -9.46 3.77 7.72
CA ILE A 145 -9.60 2.45 8.35
C ILE A 145 -10.70 1.65 7.64
N SER A 146 -11.82 2.26 7.31
CA SER A 146 -12.95 1.64 6.63
C SER A 146 -12.55 1.23 5.21
N MET A 147 -11.82 2.10 4.49
CA MET A 147 -11.26 1.75 3.19
C MET A 147 -10.29 0.56 3.27
N LEU A 148 -9.40 0.54 4.27
CA LEU A 148 -8.47 -0.58 4.47
C LEU A 148 -9.22 -1.88 4.82
N ARG A 149 -10.24 -1.80 5.67
CA ARG A 149 -11.08 -2.95 6.04
C ARG A 149 -11.82 -3.52 4.83
N GLU A 150 -12.39 -2.67 3.98
CA GLU A 150 -13.04 -3.13 2.75
C GLU A 150 -12.05 -3.88 1.87
N LYS A 151 -10.83 -3.37 1.71
CA LYS A 151 -9.77 -4.05 0.96
C LYS A 151 -9.37 -5.39 1.56
N TRP A 152 -9.24 -5.47 2.89
CA TRP A 152 -8.95 -6.73 3.57
C TRP A 152 -10.08 -7.74 3.40
N ILE A 153 -11.34 -7.30 3.49
CA ILE A 153 -12.51 -8.16 3.30
C ILE A 153 -12.50 -8.74 1.88
N GLU A 154 -12.26 -7.91 0.86
CA GLU A 154 -12.17 -8.34 -0.55
C GLU A 154 -11.11 -9.44 -0.73
N ILE A 155 -9.89 -9.19 -0.26
CA ILE A 155 -8.76 -10.12 -0.41
C ILE A 155 -9.05 -11.44 0.30
N ILE A 156 -9.40 -11.38 1.59
CA ILE A 156 -9.59 -12.57 2.42
C ILE A 156 -10.78 -13.40 1.95
N TYR A 157 -11.87 -12.74 1.51
CA TYR A 157 -13.03 -13.43 0.98
C TYR A 157 -12.69 -14.24 -0.28
N GLU A 158 -11.97 -13.66 -1.23
CA GLU A 158 -11.57 -14.40 -2.45
C GLU A 158 -10.67 -15.59 -2.10
N HIS A 159 -9.74 -15.44 -1.15
CA HIS A 159 -8.90 -16.55 -0.72
C HIS A 159 -9.66 -17.67 -0.01
N GLU A 160 -10.58 -17.35 0.91
CA GLU A 160 -11.38 -18.38 1.58
C GLU A 160 -12.27 -19.12 0.58
N LYS A 161 -12.87 -18.39 -0.36
CA LYS A 161 -13.68 -18.98 -1.43
C LYS A 161 -12.87 -19.92 -2.32
N GLU A 162 -11.65 -19.54 -2.70
CA GLU A 162 -10.75 -20.43 -3.44
C GLU A 162 -10.42 -21.69 -2.64
N ARG A 163 -10.14 -21.57 -1.33
CA ARG A 163 -9.83 -22.74 -0.48
C ARG A 163 -10.99 -23.71 -0.36
N GLU A 164 -12.23 -23.23 -0.23
CA GLU A 164 -13.42 -24.09 -0.23
C GLU A 164 -13.53 -24.87 -1.55
N LEU A 165 -13.39 -24.18 -2.69
CA LEU A 165 -13.44 -24.81 -4.02
C LEU A 165 -12.35 -25.88 -4.21
N TRP A 166 -11.11 -25.62 -3.75
CA TRP A 166 -10.01 -26.60 -3.85
C TRP A 166 -10.14 -27.75 -2.83
N GLY A 167 -10.80 -27.52 -1.69
CA GLY A 167 -11.13 -28.52 -0.69
C GLY A 167 -12.15 -29.53 -1.21
N GLU A 168 -13.17 -29.06 -1.94
CA GLU A 168 -14.20 -29.92 -2.56
C GLU A 168 -13.66 -30.77 -3.71
N VAL A 169 -12.67 -30.29 -4.48
CA VAL A 169 -12.07 -31.04 -5.61
C VAL A 169 -11.16 -32.19 -5.14
N LYS A 170 -10.69 -32.17 -3.90
CA LYS A 170 -9.85 -33.23 -3.30
C LYS A 170 -10.62 -34.20 -2.41
N GLY A 171 -11.94 -34.02 -2.26
CA GLY A 171 -12.84 -34.85 -1.45
C GLY A 171 -13.42 -36.05 -2.20
#